data_AF-A0A1M7SME4-F1
#
_entry.id   AF-A0A1M7SME4-F1
#
_cell.length_a   1.000
_cell.length_b   1.000
_cell.length_c   1.000
_cell.angle_alpha   90.00
_cell.angle_beta   90.00
_cell.angle_gamma   90.00
#
_symmetry.space_group_name_H-M   'P 1'
#
loop_
_entity.id
_entity.type
_entity.pdbx_description
1 polymer ?
#
loop_
_entity_poly.entity_id
_entity_poly.type
_entity_poly.pdbx_seq_one_letter_code
_entity_poly.pdbx_strand_id
1 'polypeptide(L)'
;MTITLFISIFTVGAMVSGLLTEAIKKAYQNANKDYSANVIALVDAVVVGGLGTTCAYMLLGIPWTVNNIICLFLMIVVVWVGSMIGYDKIMQLLNQLGNIREDKS
;
A
#
# COMPACT_ATOMS: atom_id res chain seq x y z
N MET A 1 19.52 -5.24 -7.78
CA MET A 1 19.11 -5.78 -6.47
C MET A 1 18.77 -7.26 -6.65
N THR A 2 19.02 -8.13 -5.67
CA THR A 2 18.65 -9.56 -5.74
C THR A 2 17.12 -9.73 -5.65
N ILE A 3 16.55 -10.76 -6.28
CA ILE A 3 15.11 -11.09 -6.23
C ILE A 3 14.61 -11.22 -4.78
N THR A 4 15.40 -11.82 -3.89
CA THR A 4 15.05 -11.94 -2.46
C THR A 4 14.87 -10.57 -1.79
N LEU A 5 15.77 -9.63 -2.05
CA LEU A 5 15.67 -8.27 -1.53
C LEU A 5 14.45 -7.55 -2.10
N PHE A 6 14.18 -7.74 -3.39
CA PHE A 6 12.96 -7.23 -4.02
C PHE A 6 11.70 -7.69 -3.29
N ILE A 7 11.54 -9.00 -3.10
CA ILE A 7 10.35 -9.57 -2.46
C ILE A 7 10.26 -9.14 -0.99
N SER A 8 11.40 -9.01 -0.30
CA SER A 8 11.40 -8.56 1.10
C SER A 8 10.90 -7.13 1.27
N ILE A 9 11.41 -6.18 0.46
CA ILE A 9 10.95 -4.78 0.46
C ILE A 9 9.49 -4.71 0.06
N PHE A 10 9.08 -5.51 -0.93
CA PHE A 10 7.70 -5.56 -1.38
C PHE A 10 6.76 -6.04 -0.27
N THR A 11 7.14 -7.09 0.45
CA THR A 11 6.32 -7.65 1.53
C THR A 11 6.14 -6.66 2.68
N VAL A 12 7.23 -5.99 3.09
CA VAL A 12 7.15 -4.92 4.09
C VAL A 12 6.32 -3.75 3.58
N GLY A 13 6.51 -3.35 2.32
CA GLY A 13 5.71 -2.32 1.66
C GLY A 13 4.21 -2.66 1.66
N ALA A 14 3.84 -3.90 1.34
CA ALA A 14 2.46 -4.36 1.33
C ALA A 14 1.80 -4.30 2.73
N MET A 15 2.55 -4.61 3.79
CA MET A 15 2.07 -4.44 5.17
C MET A 15 1.84 -2.97 5.51
N VAL A 16 2.80 -2.10 5.15
CA VAL A 16 2.71 -0.66 5.40
C VAL A 16 1.57 -0.02 4.60
N SER A 17 1.36 -0.41 3.34
CA SER A 17 0.26 0.09 2.52
C SER A 17 -1.11 -0.29 3.09
N GLY A 18 -1.25 -1.49 3.67
CA GLY A 18 -2.48 -1.88 4.37
C GLY A 18 -2.79 -0.96 5.56
N LEU A 19 -1.78 -0.68 6.39
CA LEU A 19 -1.90 0.25 7.52
C LEU A 19 -2.18 1.68 7.06
N LEU A 20 -1.52 2.14 5.99
CA LEU A 20 -1.70 3.46 5.42
C LEU A 20 -3.11 3.64 4.84
N THR A 21 -3.61 2.62 4.14
CA THR A 21 -5.00 2.55 3.67
C THR A 21 -5.98 2.71 4.84
N GLU A 22 -5.82 1.97 5.93
CA GLU A 22 -6.68 2.11 7.11
C GLU A 22 -6.60 3.51 7.75
N ALA A 23 -5.40 4.08 7.84
CA ALA A 23 -5.20 5.42 8.38
C ALA A 23 -5.90 6.50 7.52
N ILE A 24 -5.76 6.43 6.20
CA ILE A 24 -6.42 7.33 5.25
C ILE A 24 -7.94 7.19 5.37
N LYS A 25 -8.46 5.97 5.43
CA LYS A 25 -9.90 5.71 5.59
C LYS A 25 -10.45 6.35 6.87
N LYS A 26 -9.79 6.16 8.02
CA LYS A 26 -10.18 6.79 9.29
C LYS A 26 -10.12 8.31 9.22
N ALA A 27 -9.09 8.87 8.58
CA ALA A 27 -8.97 10.31 8.40
C ALA A 27 -10.13 10.88 7.56
N TYR A 28 -10.51 10.20 6.47
CA TYR A 28 -11.63 10.61 5.63
C TYR A 28 -13.01 10.42 6.27
N GLN A 29 -13.21 9.33 7.03
CA GLN A 29 -14.43 9.13 7.83
C GLN A 29 -14.62 10.28 8.84
N ASN A 30 -13.55 10.70 9.51
CA ASN A 30 -13.59 11.85 10.41
C ASN A 30 -13.87 13.17 9.68
N ALA A 31 -13.50 13.28 8.41
CA ALA A 31 -13.72 14.45 7.56
C ALA A 31 -15.06 14.41 6.78
N ASN A 32 -15.87 13.37 6.95
CA ASN A 32 -17.16 13.16 6.26
C ASN A 32 -17.07 13.30 4.72
N LYS A 33 -15.95 12.83 4.13
CA LYS A 33 -15.73 12.83 2.68
C LYS A 33 -15.70 11.41 2.13
N ASP A 34 -16.35 11.21 0.99
CA ASP A 34 -16.18 10.00 0.19
C ASP A 34 -14.81 9.99 -0.51
N TYR A 35 -14.23 8.80 -0.59
CA TYR A 35 -12.97 8.53 -1.27
C TYR A 35 -13.13 7.35 -2.21
N SER A 36 -12.38 7.39 -3.32
CA SER A 36 -12.30 6.28 -4.26
C SER A 36 -11.14 5.36 -3.91
N ALA A 37 -11.36 4.05 -4.01
CA ALA A 37 -10.34 3.02 -3.83
C ALA A 37 -9.07 3.29 -4.66
N ASN A 38 -9.25 3.77 -5.90
CA ASN A 38 -8.14 4.07 -6.79
C ASN A 38 -7.27 5.24 -6.31
N VAL A 39 -7.86 6.24 -5.64
CA VAL A 39 -7.11 7.38 -5.09
C VAL A 39 -6.21 6.91 -3.94
N ILE A 40 -6.73 6.04 -3.06
CA ILE A 40 -5.93 5.46 -1.98
C ILE A 40 -4.80 4.60 -2.54
N ALA A 41 -5.11 3.76 -3.54
CA ALA A 41 -4.10 2.94 -4.20
C ALA A 41 -3.00 3.77 -4.86
N LEU A 42 -3.34 4.91 -5.48
CA LEU A 42 -2.37 5.85 -6.03
C LEU A 42 -1.50 6.51 -4.96
N VAL A 43 -2.08 6.89 -3.83
CA VAL A 43 -1.32 7.44 -2.69
C VAL A 43 -0.33 6.40 -2.17
N ASP A 44 -0.76 5.16 -1.96
CA ASP A 44 0.11 4.07 -1.53
C ASP A 44 1.22 3.79 -2.55
N ALA A 45 0.90 3.80 -3.85
CA ALA A 45 1.87 3.59 -4.91
C ALA A 45 2.99 4.65 -4.89
N VAL A 46 2.64 5.92 -4.66
CA VAL A 46 3.61 7.01 -4.60
C VAL A 46 4.40 6.99 -3.29
N VAL A 47 3.72 6.84 -2.14
CA VAL A 47 4.33 6.91 -0.82
C VAL A 47 5.14 5.65 -0.52
N VAL A 48 4.54 4.48 -0.65
CA VAL A 48 5.20 3.21 -0.30
C VAL A 48 6.03 2.70 -1.49
N GLY A 49 5.43 2.67 -2.68
CA GLY A 49 6.11 2.16 -3.88
C GLY A 49 7.23 3.07 -4.37
N GLY A 50 7.01 4.39 -4.40
CA GLY A 50 8.00 5.37 -4.86
C GLY A 50 8.96 5.81 -3.75
N LEU A 51 8.46 6.59 -2.78
CA LEU A 51 9.27 7.17 -1.72
C LEU A 51 9.86 6.10 -0.80
N GLY A 52 9.06 5.13 -0.37
CA GLY A 52 9.50 4.03 0.49
C GLY A 52 10.61 3.20 -0.13
N THR A 53 10.46 2.80 -1.39
CA THR A 53 11.51 2.06 -2.13
C THR A 53 12.76 2.90 -2.34
N THR A 54 12.61 4.19 -2.66
CA THR A 54 13.75 5.13 -2.81
C THR A 54 14.55 5.25 -1.52
N CYS A 55 13.87 5.46 -0.39
CA CYS A 55 14.49 5.49 0.93
C CYS A 55 15.17 4.16 1.26
N ALA A 56 14.53 3.03 0.95
CA ALA A 56 15.12 1.71 1.15
C ALA A 56 16.40 1.53 0.33
N TYR A 57 16.44 2.02 -0.92
CA TYR A 57 17.64 1.96 -1.75
C TYR A 57 18.79 2.76 -1.17
N MET A 58 18.52 3.95 -0.63
CA MET A 58 19.53 4.77 0.06
C MET A 58 20.03 4.09 1.34
N LEU A 59 19.13 3.58 2.18
CA LEU A 59 19.48 2.95 3.46
C LEU A 59 20.25 1.63 3.28
N LEU A 60 19.94 0.87 2.23
CA LEU A 60 20.59 -0.41 1.93
C LEU A 60 21.83 -0.26 1.03
N GLY A 61 22.20 0.97 0.65
CA GLY A 61 23.35 1.24 -0.22
C GLY A 61 23.20 0.67 -1.63
N ILE A 62 21.97 0.55 -2.13
CA ILE A 62 21.70 0.00 -3.46
C ILE A 62 22.09 1.05 -4.53
N PRO A 63 22.98 0.71 -5.48
CA PRO A 63 23.44 1.67 -6.48
C PRO A 63 22.31 2.04 -7.46
N TRP A 64 22.24 3.30 -7.86
CA TRP A 64 21.27 3.81 -8.83
C TRP A 64 21.65 3.46 -10.27
N THR A 65 21.52 2.17 -10.62
CA THR A 65 21.72 1.67 -11.99
C THR A 65 20.39 1.59 -12.74
N VAL A 66 20.46 1.52 -14.08
CA VAL A 66 19.27 1.40 -14.95
C VAL A 66 18.37 0.24 -14.50
N ASN A 67 18.96 -0.92 -14.17
CA ASN A 67 18.19 -2.09 -13.71
C ASN A 67 17.44 -1.84 -12.41
N ASN A 68 18.05 -1.11 -11.45
CA ASN A 68 17.40 -0.80 -10.18
C ASN A 68 16.31 0.28 -10.35
N ILE A 69 16.46 1.21 -11.29
CA ILE A 69 15.41 2.17 -11.64
C ILE A 69 14.19 1.44 -12.25
N ILE A 70 14.40 0.45 -13.11
CA ILE A 70 13.32 -0.39 -13.63
C ILE A 70 12.61 -1.13 -12.49
N CYS A 71 13.37 -1.67 -11.51
CA CYS A 71 12.78 -2.29 -10.32
C CYS A 71 11.96 -1.32 -9.48
N LEU A 72 12.35 -0.05 -9.39
CA LEU A 72 11.59 0.98 -8.68
C LEU A 72 10.24 1.23 -9.36
N PHE A 73 10.21 1.39 -10.69
CA PHE A 73 8.96 1.52 -11.42
C PHE A 73 8.06 0.28 -11.28
N LEU A 74 8.66 -0.91 -11.31
CA LEU A 74 7.93 -2.15 -11.02
C LEU A 74 7.35 -2.14 -9.60
N MET A 75 8.10 -1.68 -8.61
CA MET A 75 7.59 -1.57 -7.23
C MET A 75 6.38 -0.65 -7.12
N ILE A 76 6.38 0.50 -7.82
CA ILE A 76 5.22 1.40 -7.84
C ILE A 76 3.99 0.66 -8.38
N VAL A 77 4.12 -0.06 -9.49
CA VAL A 77 3.01 -0.81 -10.10
C VAL A 77 2.54 -1.95 -9.20
N VAL A 78 3.47 -2.73 -8.63
CA VAL A 78 3.11 -3.88 -7.78
C VAL A 78 2.49 -3.39 -6.46
N VAL A 79 2.96 -2.29 -5.86
CA VAL A 79 2.33 -1.68 -4.68
C VAL A 79 0.97 -1.09 -5.01
N TRP A 80 0.79 -0.47 -6.18
CA TRP A 80 -0.51 0.01 -6.63
C TRP A 80 -1.54 -1.13 -6.74
N VAL A 81 -1.19 -2.22 -7.43
CA VAL A 81 -2.05 -3.41 -7.53
C VAL A 81 -2.27 -4.06 -6.16
N GLY A 82 -1.21 -4.15 -5.35
CA GLY A 82 -1.26 -4.70 -3.99
C GLY A 82 -2.18 -3.91 -3.07
N SER A 83 -2.18 -2.58 -3.19
CA SER A 83 -3.07 -1.69 -2.43
C SER A 83 -4.52 -1.82 -2.91
N MET A 84 -4.78 -1.98 -4.21
CA MET A 84 -6.15 -2.26 -4.69
C MET A 84 -6.70 -3.57 -4.11
N ILE A 85 -5.92 -4.65 -4.17
CA ILE A 85 -6.33 -5.96 -3.61
C ILE A 85 -6.45 -5.88 -2.08
N GLY A 86 -5.52 -5.17 -1.42
CA GLY A 86 -5.55 -4.95 0.02
C GLY A 86 -6.77 -4.16 0.45
N TYR A 87 -7.14 -3.12 -0.30
CA TYR A 87 -8.31 -2.30 -0.07
C TYR A 87 -9.60 -3.12 -0.10
N ASP A 88 -9.76 -3.99 -1.10
CA ASP A 88 -10.95 -4.85 -1.25
C ASP A 88 -11.11 -5.79 -0.07
N LYS A 89 -10.01 -6.42 0.37
CA LYS A 89 -10.00 -7.27 1.56
C LYS A 89 -10.37 -6.49 2.83
N ILE A 90 -9.82 -5.28 3.01
CA ILE A 90 -10.15 -4.41 4.15
C ILE A 90 -11.63 -4.02 4.11
N MET A 91 -12.17 -3.69 2.95
CA MET A 91 -13.60 -3.34 2.82
C MET A 91 -14.50 -4.54 3.14
N GLN A 92 -14.13 -5.73 2.67
CA GLN A 92 -14.85 -6.96 2.98
C GLN A 92 -14.88 -7.24 4.49
N LEU A 93 -13.75 -7.07 5.18
CA LEU A 93 -13.65 -7.24 6.64
C LEU A 93 -14.50 -6.19 7.39
N LEU A 94 -14.47 -4.93 6.97
CA LEU A 94 -15.28 -3.86 7.57
C LEU A 94 -16.79 -4.15 7.42
N ASN A 95 -17.24 -4.60 6.25
CA ASN A 95 -18.64 -4.97 6.03
C ASN A 95 -19.06 -6.17 6.89
N GLN A 96 -18.19 -7.17 7.06
CA GLN A 96 -18.45 -8.30 7.96
C GLN A 96 -18.59 -7.85 9.41
N LEU A 97 -17.72 -6.94 9.88
CA LEU A 97 -17.81 -6.38 11.24
C LEU A 97 -19.09 -5.54 11.44
N GLY A 98 -19.53 -4.81 10.41
CA GLY A 98 -20.79 -4.07 10.41
C GLY A 98 -22.00 -4.98 10.59
N ASN A 99 -22.13 -6.01 9.75
CA ASN A 99 -23.24 -6.96 9.80
C ASN A 99 -23.32 -7.73 11.13
N ILE A 100 -22.18 -8.09 11.73
CA ILE A 100 -22.15 -8.73 13.06
C ILE A 100 -22.73 -7.81 14.15
N ARG A 101 -22.61 -6.50 13.97
CA ARG A 101 -23.08 -5.51 14.95
C ARG A 101 -24.59 -5.31 14.88
N GLU A 102 -25.18 -5.43 13.70
CA GLU A 102 -26.64 -5.35 13.50
C GLU A 102 -27.38 -6.61 13.97
N ASP A 103 -26.78 -7.81 13.85
CA ASP A 103 -27.36 -9.07 14.35
C ASP A 103 -27.39 -9.17 15.89
N LYS A 104 -26.75 -8.23 16.60
CA LYS A 104 -26.77 -8.14 18.06
C LYS A 104 -27.64 -7.01 18.62
N SER A 105 -28.33 -6.24 17.77
CA SER A 105 -29.28 -5.18 18.19
C SER A 105 -30.72 -5.65 18.11
#